data_AF-A0A4R1WI45-F1
#
_entry.id   AF-A0A4R1WI45-F1
#
_cell.length_a   1.000
_cell.length_b   1.000
_cell.length_c   1.000
_cell.angle_alpha   90.00
_cell.angle_beta   90.00
_cell.angle_gamma   90.00
#
_symmetry.space_group_name_H-M   'P 1'
#
loop_
_entity.id
_entity.type
_entity.pdbx_description
1 polymer ?
#
loop_
_entity_poly.entity_id
_entity_poly.type
_entity_poly.pdbx_seq_one_letter_code
_entity_poly.pdbx_strand_id
1 'polypeptide(L)'
;MSDRKPLTRADRITLAMQAHSEHRIIQHNWRVQDNQGRVLVCALAAFGPDINSAKHCPADLMPQWVAELIPAIDDGIAANQVQWFSGELITRARKWHVLDDAAWERIRTGFMIAGIKQAIAAASKAQPDPVPEYWQQVTTACNNVIEALQSGKDLAAARAAAWAAAWAAARAAETAAETAAWAAARAAAWAAETAAETAAEAAARAAEAAAWAAETAAETAAETAARAAEAAAWAAAWAAETAAAWAAETAAAWKEIAVTLFALIDAELPAENVDA
;
A
#
# COMPACT_ATOMS: atom_id res chain seq x y z
N MET A 1 12.43 -3.04 -43.02
CA MET A 1 11.50 -3.06 -41.86
C MET A 1 11.12 -4.52 -41.68
N SER A 2 11.53 -5.14 -40.58
CA SER A 2 11.35 -6.59 -40.37
C SER A 2 9.87 -6.86 -40.10
N ASP A 3 9.21 -7.59 -41.00
CA ASP A 3 7.87 -8.16 -40.84
C ASP A 3 7.87 -9.20 -39.71
N ARG A 4 7.96 -8.72 -38.47
CA ARG A 4 7.83 -9.58 -37.31
C ARG A 4 6.35 -9.87 -37.12
N LYS A 5 5.95 -11.12 -37.39
CA LYS A 5 4.59 -11.61 -37.17
C LYS A 5 4.09 -11.17 -35.78
N PRO A 6 2.86 -10.62 -35.66
CA PRO A 6 2.32 -10.24 -34.36
C PRO A 6 2.25 -11.47 -33.45
N LEU A 7 2.66 -11.29 -32.18
CA LEU A 7 2.66 -12.37 -31.19
C LEU A 7 1.22 -12.79 -30.91
N THR A 8 0.95 -14.08 -31.05
CA THR A 8 -0.34 -14.66 -30.66
C THR A 8 -0.44 -14.73 -29.14
N ARG A 9 -1.65 -14.84 -28.58
CA ARG A 9 -1.83 -15.08 -27.14
C ARG A 9 -0.99 -16.26 -26.64
N ALA A 10 -0.92 -17.36 -27.40
CA ALA A 10 -0.11 -18.53 -27.03
C ALA A 10 1.39 -18.18 -26.92
N ASP A 11 1.93 -17.42 -27.88
CA ASP A 11 3.31 -16.95 -27.83
C ASP A 11 3.57 -16.09 -26.59
N ARG A 12 2.62 -15.22 -26.24
CA ARG A 12 2.70 -14.34 -25.06
C ARG A 12 2.72 -15.14 -23.75
N ILE A 13 1.89 -16.17 -23.63
CA ILE A 13 1.91 -17.10 -22.49
C ILE A 13 3.28 -17.79 -22.41
N THR A 14 3.79 -18.33 -23.52
CA THR A 14 5.08 -19.02 -23.54
C THR A 14 6.23 -18.10 -23.11
N LEU A 15 6.23 -16.85 -23.58
CA LEU A 15 7.21 -15.84 -23.15
C LEU A 15 7.14 -15.58 -21.64
N ALA A 16 5.94 -15.46 -21.09
CA ALA A 16 5.75 -15.22 -19.66
C ALA A 16 6.20 -16.43 -18.83
N MET A 17 5.85 -17.66 -19.26
CA MET A 17 6.32 -18.90 -18.63
C MET A 17 7.84 -18.99 -18.61
N GLN A 18 8.50 -18.64 -19.72
CA GLN A 18 9.95 -18.64 -19.81
C GLN A 18 10.57 -17.61 -18.85
N ALA A 19 10.06 -16.38 -18.84
CA ALA A 19 10.55 -15.34 -17.93
C ALA A 19 10.37 -15.73 -16.46
N HIS A 20 9.26 -16.37 -16.13
CA HIS A 20 8.99 -16.91 -14.81
C HIS A 20 9.99 -18.02 -14.42
N SER A 21 10.16 -19.04 -15.27
CA SER A 21 11.08 -20.17 -15.00
C SER A 21 12.56 -19.76 -14.92
N GLU A 22 12.94 -18.68 -15.62
CA GLU A 22 14.32 -18.16 -15.62
C GLU A 22 14.56 -17.12 -14.50
N HIS A 23 13.58 -16.90 -13.61
CA HIS A 23 13.62 -15.89 -12.56
C HIS A 23 13.93 -14.47 -13.08
N ARG A 24 13.38 -14.11 -14.24
CA ARG A 24 13.56 -12.80 -14.88
C ARG A 24 12.46 -11.79 -14.56
N ILE A 25 11.47 -12.17 -13.76
CA ILE A 25 10.38 -11.29 -13.36
C ILE A 25 10.80 -10.46 -12.13
N ILE A 26 10.68 -9.14 -12.22
CA ILE A 26 11.10 -8.15 -11.21
C ILE A 26 10.02 -7.09 -10.96
N GLN A 27 10.12 -6.36 -9.84
CA GLN A 27 9.20 -5.29 -9.49
C GLN A 27 9.74 -3.90 -9.89
N HIS A 28 8.85 -2.91 -9.90
CA HIS A 28 9.08 -1.47 -10.03
C HIS A 28 9.68 -1.01 -11.36
N ASN A 29 9.92 -1.93 -12.29
CA ASN A 29 10.52 -1.63 -13.58
C ASN A 29 9.87 -2.48 -14.68
N TRP A 30 9.47 -1.83 -15.78
CA TRP A 30 8.95 -2.54 -16.95
C TRP A 30 9.98 -3.49 -17.56
N ARG A 31 11.22 -3.01 -17.70
CA ARG A 31 12.30 -3.74 -18.35
C ARG A 31 13.65 -3.16 -17.95
N VAL A 32 14.56 -4.00 -17.51
CA VAL A 32 15.97 -3.64 -17.28
C VAL A 32 16.87 -4.76 -17.78
N GLN A 33 18.16 -4.47 -17.96
CA GLN A 33 19.16 -5.47 -18.27
C GLN A 33 20.02 -5.71 -17.04
N ASP A 34 20.24 -6.97 -16.67
CA ASP A 34 21.15 -7.32 -15.59
C ASP A 34 22.62 -7.32 -16.05
N ASN A 35 23.54 -7.49 -15.10
CA ASN A 35 24.99 -7.50 -15.37
C ASN A 35 25.44 -8.66 -16.26
N GLN A 36 24.58 -9.65 -16.51
CA GLN A 36 24.83 -10.79 -17.39
C GLN A 36 24.20 -10.60 -18.77
N GLY A 37 23.63 -9.42 -19.03
CA GLY A 37 22.98 -9.08 -20.29
C GLY A 37 21.56 -9.63 -20.43
N ARG A 38 20.99 -10.27 -19.40
CA ARG A 38 19.63 -10.81 -19.45
C ARG A 38 18.60 -9.70 -19.27
N VAL A 39 17.51 -9.78 -20.03
CA VAL A 39 16.40 -8.83 -19.94
C VAL A 39 15.45 -9.26 -18.83
N LEU A 40 15.44 -8.50 -17.75
CA LEU A 40 14.49 -8.60 -16.64
C LEU A 40 13.26 -7.74 -16.95
N VAL A 41 12.08 -8.17 -16.50
CA VAL A 41 10.78 -7.58 -16.85
C VAL A 41 9.81 -7.63 -15.68
N CYS A 42 8.83 -6.72 -15.61
CA CYS A 42 7.71 -6.90 -14.68
C CYS A 42 6.76 -8.03 -15.11
N ALA A 43 5.86 -8.45 -14.22
CA ALA A 43 4.93 -9.54 -14.48
C ALA A 43 4.10 -9.33 -15.75
N LEU A 44 3.69 -8.09 -16.05
CA LEU A 44 2.95 -7.77 -17.26
C LEU A 44 3.84 -7.72 -18.52
N ALA A 45 5.05 -7.16 -18.41
CA ALA A 45 6.00 -7.11 -19.53
C ALA A 45 6.57 -8.48 -19.92
N ALA A 46 6.42 -9.48 -19.05
CA ALA A 46 6.75 -10.87 -19.34
C ALA A 46 5.93 -11.47 -20.51
N PHE A 47 4.72 -10.97 -20.75
CA PHE A 47 3.85 -11.41 -21.84
C PHE A 47 4.27 -10.87 -23.21
N GLY A 48 5.25 -9.97 -23.31
CA GLY A 48 5.72 -9.52 -24.62
C GLY A 48 6.79 -8.42 -24.58
N PRO A 49 7.74 -8.43 -25.53
CA PRO A 49 8.74 -7.37 -25.67
C PRO A 49 8.13 -6.01 -26.08
N ASP A 50 6.92 -6.03 -26.65
CA ASP A 50 6.12 -4.88 -27.04
C ASP A 50 5.37 -4.24 -25.86
N ILE A 51 5.24 -4.93 -24.73
CA ILE A 51 4.52 -4.45 -23.55
C ILE A 51 5.49 -3.67 -22.64
N ASN A 52 5.50 -2.35 -22.80
CA ASN A 52 6.28 -1.41 -21.95
C ASN A 52 5.40 -0.42 -21.15
N SER A 53 4.09 -0.65 -21.18
CA SER A 53 3.10 0.02 -20.33
C SER A 53 1.82 -0.82 -20.33
N ALA A 54 0.92 -0.60 -19.38
CA ALA A 54 -0.38 -1.27 -19.35
C ALA A 54 -1.18 -1.06 -20.66
N LYS A 55 -1.06 0.12 -21.29
CA LYS A 55 -1.75 0.46 -22.55
C LYS A 55 -1.24 -0.31 -23.77
N HIS A 56 -0.06 -0.93 -23.67
CA HIS A 56 0.50 -1.77 -24.72
C HIS A 56 0.06 -3.24 -24.58
N CYS A 57 -0.65 -3.59 -23.51
CA CYS A 57 -1.23 -4.92 -23.38
C CYS A 57 -2.36 -5.09 -24.39
N PRO A 58 -2.34 -6.13 -25.23
CA PRO A 58 -3.39 -6.31 -26.22
C PRO A 58 -4.67 -6.85 -25.57
N ALA A 59 -5.82 -6.36 -26.03
CA ALA A 59 -7.12 -6.70 -25.46
C ALA A 59 -7.50 -8.19 -25.60
N ASP A 60 -6.89 -8.91 -26.56
CA ASP A 60 -7.09 -10.35 -26.75
C ASP A 60 -6.35 -11.21 -25.70
N LEU A 61 -5.39 -10.61 -24.97
CA LEU A 61 -4.74 -11.23 -23.83
C LEU A 61 -5.55 -11.00 -22.55
N MET A 62 -5.91 -9.74 -22.24
CA MET A 62 -6.69 -9.37 -21.06
C MET A 62 -7.33 -7.97 -21.25
N PRO A 63 -8.43 -7.65 -20.53
CA PRO A 63 -9.00 -6.31 -20.58
C PRO A 63 -8.06 -5.27 -19.96
N GLN A 64 -8.17 -4.04 -20.46
CA GLN A 64 -7.28 -2.93 -20.10
C GLN A 64 -7.19 -2.68 -18.58
N TRP A 65 -8.30 -2.82 -17.85
CA TRP A 65 -8.32 -2.59 -16.40
C TRP A 65 -7.47 -3.64 -15.64
N VAL A 66 -7.38 -4.88 -16.13
CA VAL A 66 -6.51 -5.92 -15.56
C VAL A 66 -5.05 -5.59 -15.86
N ALA A 67 -4.76 -5.15 -17.09
CA ALA A 67 -3.42 -4.71 -17.47
C ALA A 67 -2.94 -3.50 -16.64
N GLU A 68 -3.83 -2.60 -16.24
CA GLU A 68 -3.51 -1.49 -15.33
C GLU A 68 -3.32 -1.94 -13.88
N LEU A 69 -4.06 -2.96 -13.45
CA LEU A 69 -4.01 -3.50 -12.10
C LEU A 69 -2.76 -4.35 -11.83
N ILE A 70 -2.32 -5.17 -12.78
CA ILE A 70 -1.21 -6.12 -12.58
C ILE A 70 0.06 -5.43 -12.07
N PRO A 71 0.57 -4.32 -12.66
CA PRO A 71 1.76 -3.66 -12.14
C PRO A 71 1.59 -3.14 -10.72
N ALA A 72 0.40 -2.68 -10.34
CA ALA A 72 0.14 -2.21 -8.98
C ALA A 72 0.18 -3.36 -7.96
N ILE A 73 -0.35 -4.53 -8.32
CA ILE A 73 -0.25 -5.73 -7.47
C ILE A 73 1.19 -6.25 -7.43
N ASP A 74 1.84 -6.37 -8.59
CA ASP A 74 3.22 -6.84 -8.73
C ASP A 74 4.16 -6.00 -7.87
N ASP A 75 4.05 -4.67 -7.93
CA ASP A 75 4.88 -3.76 -7.14
C ASP A 75 4.46 -3.69 -5.66
N GLY A 76 3.20 -3.99 -5.35
CA GLY A 76 2.64 -3.87 -4.01
C GLY A 76 2.94 -5.06 -3.09
N ILE A 77 3.10 -6.28 -3.64
CA ILE A 77 3.39 -7.48 -2.86
C ILE A 77 4.85 -7.52 -2.37
N ALA A 78 5.12 -8.34 -1.34
CA ALA A 78 6.48 -8.56 -0.88
C ALA A 78 7.34 -9.21 -1.98
N ALA A 79 8.62 -8.82 -2.07
CA ALA A 79 9.52 -9.30 -3.13
C ALA A 79 9.64 -10.84 -3.23
N ASN A 80 9.53 -11.54 -2.09
CA ASN A 80 9.55 -13.01 -2.07
C ASN A 80 8.25 -13.66 -2.58
N GLN A 81 7.19 -12.88 -2.86
CA GLN A 81 5.91 -13.33 -3.41
C GLN A 81 5.79 -13.12 -4.92
N VAL A 82 6.73 -12.41 -5.56
CA VAL A 82 6.70 -12.12 -7.01
C VAL A 82 6.64 -13.40 -7.85
N GLN A 83 7.40 -14.42 -7.45
CA GLN A 83 7.36 -15.73 -8.10
C GLN A 83 5.99 -16.40 -7.98
N TRP A 84 5.42 -16.44 -6.77
CA TRP A 84 4.07 -16.95 -6.58
C TRP A 84 3.05 -16.19 -7.44
N PHE A 85 3.04 -14.86 -7.35
CA PHE A 85 2.08 -14.03 -8.07
C PHE A 85 2.16 -14.21 -9.59
N SER A 86 3.37 -14.13 -10.15
CA SER A 86 3.57 -14.32 -11.59
C SER A 86 3.18 -15.73 -12.05
N GLY A 87 3.45 -16.77 -11.25
CA GLY A 87 3.03 -18.14 -11.55
C GLY A 87 1.50 -18.31 -11.57
N GLU A 88 0.80 -17.77 -10.57
CA GLU A 88 -0.67 -17.80 -10.49
C GLU A 88 -1.32 -16.99 -11.62
N LEU A 89 -0.74 -15.83 -11.96
CA LEU A 89 -1.15 -14.98 -13.07
C LEU A 89 -1.05 -15.72 -14.40
N ILE A 90 0.12 -16.30 -14.70
CA ILE A 90 0.38 -17.03 -15.94
C ILE A 90 -0.55 -18.25 -16.05
N THR A 91 -0.73 -18.98 -14.95
CA THR A 91 -1.60 -20.17 -14.91
C THR A 91 -3.03 -19.83 -15.32
N ARG A 92 -3.59 -18.72 -14.84
CA ARG A 92 -4.93 -18.26 -15.20
C ARG A 92 -4.98 -17.61 -16.58
N ALA A 93 -3.95 -16.85 -16.96
CA ALA A 93 -3.85 -16.22 -18.28
C ALA A 93 -3.96 -17.22 -19.44
N ARG A 94 -3.52 -18.47 -19.23
CA ARG A 94 -3.74 -19.58 -20.18
C ARG A 94 -5.22 -19.83 -20.47
N LYS A 95 -6.08 -19.63 -19.49
CA LYS A 95 -7.51 -19.97 -19.52
C LYS A 95 -8.41 -18.76 -19.81
N TRP A 96 -7.91 -17.53 -19.71
CA TRP A 96 -8.70 -16.30 -19.89
C TRP A 96 -9.45 -16.16 -21.21
N HIS A 97 -9.05 -16.90 -22.23
CA HIS A 97 -9.71 -16.90 -23.53
C HIS A 97 -11.15 -17.41 -23.56
N VAL A 98 -11.56 -18.10 -22.51
CA VAL A 98 -12.94 -18.58 -22.33
C VAL A 98 -13.82 -17.54 -21.63
N LEU A 99 -13.23 -16.47 -21.10
CA LEU A 99 -13.94 -15.39 -20.42
C LEU A 99 -14.41 -14.37 -21.45
N ASP A 100 -15.73 -14.15 -21.51
CA ASP A 100 -16.33 -13.09 -22.30
C ASP A 100 -16.35 -11.74 -21.55
N ASP A 101 -16.76 -10.69 -22.25
CA ASP A 101 -16.83 -9.34 -21.67
C ASP A 101 -17.75 -9.29 -20.43
N ALA A 102 -18.82 -10.08 -20.41
CA ALA A 102 -19.75 -10.12 -19.29
C ALA A 102 -19.12 -10.77 -18.05
N ALA A 103 -18.34 -11.84 -18.21
CA ALA A 103 -17.56 -12.44 -17.15
C ALA A 103 -16.51 -11.47 -16.61
N TRP A 104 -15.79 -10.77 -17.49
CA TRP A 104 -14.82 -9.75 -17.07
C TRP A 104 -15.45 -8.59 -16.30
N GLU A 105 -16.64 -8.14 -16.68
CA GLU A 105 -17.36 -7.11 -15.93
C GLU A 105 -17.90 -7.60 -14.58
N ARG A 106 -18.31 -8.87 -14.46
CA ARG A 106 -18.63 -9.47 -13.15
C ARG A 106 -17.41 -9.54 -12.24
N ILE A 107 -16.26 -9.99 -12.77
CA ILE A 107 -14.98 -10.02 -12.04
C ILE A 107 -14.60 -8.61 -11.58
N ARG A 108 -14.66 -7.63 -12.48
CA ARG A 108 -14.34 -6.23 -12.18
C ARG A 108 -15.22 -5.67 -11.07
N THR A 109 -16.53 -5.91 -11.16
CA THR A 109 -17.51 -5.46 -10.16
C THR A 109 -17.25 -6.12 -8.81
N GLY A 110 -17.06 -7.45 -8.79
CA GLY A 110 -16.71 -8.20 -7.58
C GLY A 110 -15.41 -7.71 -6.96
N PHE A 111 -14.41 -7.41 -7.77
CA PHE A 111 -13.11 -6.91 -7.32
C PHE A 111 -13.22 -5.52 -6.68
N MET A 112 -13.96 -4.59 -7.29
CA MET A 112 -14.22 -3.27 -6.70
C MET A 112 -14.95 -3.38 -5.35
N ILE A 113 -15.98 -4.23 -5.27
CA ILE A 113 -16.73 -4.46 -4.02
C ILE A 113 -15.79 -5.02 -2.93
N ALA A 114 -14.96 -6.00 -3.27
CA ALA A 114 -14.02 -6.59 -2.33
C ALA A 114 -12.98 -5.57 -1.85
N GLY A 115 -12.45 -4.73 -2.75
CA GLY A 115 -11.54 -3.64 -2.40
C GLY A 115 -12.18 -2.64 -1.43
N ILE A 116 -13.44 -2.25 -1.64
CA ILE A 116 -14.16 -1.37 -0.71
C ILE A 116 -14.30 -2.05 0.67
N LYS A 117 -14.68 -3.33 0.71
CA LYS A 117 -14.83 -4.07 1.98
C LYS A 117 -13.52 -4.18 2.75
N GLN A 118 -12.42 -4.48 2.05
CA GLN A 118 -11.09 -4.56 2.64
C GLN A 118 -10.64 -3.19 3.18
N ALA A 119 -10.89 -2.12 2.43
CA ALA A 119 -10.59 -0.75 2.87
C ALA A 119 -11.36 -0.36 4.14
N ILE A 120 -12.66 -0.67 4.23
CA ILE A 120 -13.45 -0.46 5.45
C ILE A 120 -12.87 -1.26 6.62
N ALA A 121 -12.58 -2.55 6.42
CA ALA A 121 -12.06 -3.41 7.48
C ALA A 121 -10.70 -2.93 8.01
N ALA A 122 -9.79 -2.51 7.12
CA ALA A 122 -8.50 -1.94 7.50
C ALA A 122 -8.66 -0.62 8.25
N ALA A 123 -9.42 0.33 7.70
CA ALA A 123 -9.63 1.64 8.31
C ALA A 123 -10.41 1.57 9.63
N SER A 124 -11.26 0.55 9.83
CA SER A 124 -11.96 0.33 11.11
C SER A 124 -10.99 0.09 12.27
N LYS A 125 -9.90 -0.65 12.02
CA LYS A 125 -8.90 -0.97 13.05
C LYS A 125 -8.09 0.25 13.48
N ALA A 126 -8.01 1.26 12.61
CA ALA A 126 -7.25 2.49 12.84
C ALA A 126 -8.09 3.63 13.43
N GLN A 127 -9.40 3.43 13.66
CA GLN A 127 -10.22 4.48 14.26
C GLN A 127 -9.82 4.72 15.72
N PRO A 128 -9.78 6.00 16.17
CA PRO A 128 -9.51 6.32 17.57
C PRO A 128 -10.69 5.90 18.45
N ASP A 129 -10.44 5.77 19.76
CA ASP A 129 -11.46 5.57 20.79
C ASP A 129 -11.67 6.89 21.56
N PRO A 130 -12.89 7.47 21.58
CA PRO A 130 -14.12 6.98 20.94
C PRO A 130 -14.14 7.16 19.41
N VAL A 131 -14.88 6.27 18.74
CA VAL A 131 -15.04 6.28 17.28
C VAL A 131 -15.69 7.60 16.83
N PRO A 132 -15.07 8.35 15.89
CA PRO A 132 -15.61 9.63 15.45
C PRO A 132 -16.92 9.49 14.65
N GLU A 133 -17.78 10.50 14.75
CA GLU A 133 -19.08 10.53 14.05
C GLU A 133 -18.95 10.42 12.52
N TYR A 134 -17.89 11.02 11.94
CA TYR A 134 -17.64 10.93 10.50
C TYR A 134 -17.47 9.49 10.01
N TRP A 135 -17.03 8.57 10.87
CA TRP A 135 -16.76 7.19 10.50
C TRP A 135 -18.04 6.45 10.09
N GLN A 136 -19.15 6.73 10.77
CA GLN A 136 -20.46 6.17 10.41
C GLN A 136 -20.92 6.67 9.03
N GLN A 137 -20.61 7.93 8.68
CA GLN A 137 -20.94 8.49 7.37
C GLN A 137 -20.10 7.84 6.26
N VAL A 138 -18.80 7.64 6.50
CA VAL A 138 -17.88 6.95 5.56
C VAL A 138 -18.36 5.53 5.28
N THR A 139 -18.59 4.73 6.34
CA THR A 139 -19.03 3.34 6.19
C THR A 139 -20.36 3.22 5.47
N THR A 140 -21.34 4.08 5.79
CA THR A 140 -22.62 4.15 5.09
C THR A 140 -22.43 4.45 3.60
N ALA A 141 -21.62 5.46 3.27
CA ALA A 141 -21.40 5.83 1.89
C ALA A 141 -20.69 4.72 1.09
N CYS A 142 -19.71 4.02 1.68
CA CYS A 142 -19.08 2.87 1.07
C CYS A 142 -20.08 1.72 0.82
N ASN A 143 -20.98 1.44 1.77
CA ASN A 143 -22.02 0.42 1.60
C ASN A 143 -23.00 0.78 0.47
N ASN A 144 -23.39 2.05 0.35
CA ASN A 144 -24.23 2.51 -0.76
C ASN A 144 -23.55 2.32 -2.13
N VAL A 145 -22.22 2.51 -2.21
CA VAL A 145 -21.46 2.22 -3.45
C VAL A 145 -21.44 0.72 -3.75
N ILE A 146 -21.29 -0.13 -2.74
CA ILE A 146 -21.38 -1.58 -2.92
C ILE A 146 -22.76 -1.97 -3.47
N GLU A 147 -23.84 -1.45 -2.91
CA GLU A 147 -25.20 -1.74 -3.37
C GLU A 147 -25.45 -1.24 -4.80
N ALA A 148 -24.95 -0.05 -5.14
CA ALA A 148 -25.02 0.49 -6.49
C ALA A 148 -24.25 -0.37 -7.52
N LEU A 149 -23.06 -0.86 -7.14
CA LEU A 149 -22.28 -1.79 -7.95
C LEU A 149 -22.98 -3.13 -8.15
N GLN A 150 -23.63 -3.67 -7.11
CA GLN A 150 -24.36 -4.94 -7.19
C GLN A 150 -25.63 -4.86 -8.04
N SER A 151 -26.37 -3.75 -7.92
CA SER A 151 -27.64 -3.54 -8.63
C SER A 151 -27.48 -3.00 -10.04
N GLY A 152 -26.31 -2.42 -10.37
CA GLY A 152 -26.05 -1.70 -11.62
C GLY A 152 -26.84 -0.39 -11.74
N LYS A 153 -27.42 0.12 -10.64
CA LYS A 153 -28.26 1.32 -10.59
C LYS A 153 -27.66 2.36 -9.65
N ASP A 154 -28.07 3.61 -9.83
CA ASP A 154 -27.81 4.71 -8.88
C ASP A 154 -26.34 5.00 -8.54
N LEU A 155 -25.40 4.56 -9.38
CA LEU A 155 -23.96 4.79 -9.22
C LEU A 155 -23.60 6.28 -9.08
N ALA A 156 -24.31 7.17 -9.76
CA ALA A 156 -24.09 8.61 -9.66
C ALA A 156 -24.41 9.15 -8.26
N ALA A 157 -25.53 8.71 -7.68
CA ALA A 157 -25.94 9.10 -6.33
C ALA A 157 -25.00 8.51 -5.27
N ALA A 158 -24.66 7.22 -5.40
CA ALA A 158 -23.71 6.57 -4.51
C ALA A 158 -22.32 7.24 -4.54
N ARG A 159 -21.83 7.61 -5.74
CA ARG A 159 -20.58 8.35 -5.91
C ARG A 159 -20.62 9.73 -5.24
N ALA A 160 -21.72 10.46 -5.38
CA ALA A 160 -21.87 11.77 -4.75
C ALA A 160 -21.85 11.64 -3.21
N ALA A 161 -22.54 10.64 -2.65
CA ALA A 161 -22.53 10.36 -1.23
C ALA A 161 -21.13 9.98 -0.71
N ALA A 162 -20.40 9.13 -1.44
CA ALA A 162 -19.03 8.76 -1.12
C ALA A 162 -18.08 9.98 -1.15
N TRP A 163 -18.25 10.87 -2.12
CA TRP A 163 -17.46 12.10 -2.21
C TRP A 163 -17.72 13.03 -1.03
N ALA A 164 -18.98 13.22 -0.65
CA ALA A 164 -19.35 14.03 0.52
C ALA A 164 -18.77 13.45 1.82
N ALA A 165 -18.86 12.14 2.01
CA ALA A 165 -18.31 11.47 3.19
C ALA A 165 -16.77 11.56 3.25
N ALA A 166 -16.08 11.41 2.12
CA ALA A 166 -14.64 11.60 2.03
C ALA A 166 -14.24 13.04 2.40
N TRP A 167 -15.00 14.03 1.94
CA TRP A 167 -14.76 15.43 2.27
C TRP A 167 -14.98 15.73 3.77
N ALA A 168 -16.03 15.16 4.37
CA ALA A 168 -16.28 15.26 5.81
C ALA A 168 -15.15 14.63 6.64
N ALA A 169 -14.67 13.45 6.24
CA ALA A 169 -13.54 12.78 6.90
C ALA A 169 -12.23 13.59 6.77
N ALA A 170 -11.95 14.15 5.59
CA ALA A 170 -10.76 14.99 5.37
C ALA A 170 -10.78 16.25 6.25
N ARG A 171 -11.93 16.91 6.36
CA ARG A 171 -12.12 18.06 7.25
C ARG A 171 -11.93 17.69 8.71
N ALA A 172 -12.46 16.55 9.16
CA ALA A 172 -12.26 16.07 10.51
C ALA A 172 -10.77 15.81 10.82
N ALA A 173 -10.04 15.21 9.87
CA ALA A 173 -8.60 14.97 10.00
C ALA A 173 -7.78 16.28 10.07
N GLU A 174 -8.09 17.27 9.24
CA GLU A 174 -7.47 18.60 9.27
C GLU A 174 -7.64 19.26 10.65
N THR A 175 -8.88 19.25 11.16
CA THR A 175 -9.20 19.84 12.47
C THR A 175 -8.47 19.13 13.61
N ALA A 176 -8.36 17.79 13.54
CA ALA A 176 -7.63 16.99 14.53
C ALA A 176 -6.12 17.29 14.50
N ALA A 177 -5.52 17.42 13.31
CA ALA A 177 -4.11 17.75 13.15
C ALA A 177 -3.76 19.14 13.70
N GLU A 178 -4.61 20.15 13.44
CA GLU A 178 -4.45 21.49 14.02
C GLU A 178 -4.52 21.47 15.54
N THR A 179 -5.48 20.73 16.10
CA THR A 179 -5.65 20.59 17.55
C THR A 179 -4.44 19.90 18.20
N ALA A 180 -3.94 18.83 17.59
CA ALA A 180 -2.75 18.12 18.06
C ALA A 180 -1.49 18.99 17.99
N ALA A 181 -1.30 19.74 16.90
CA ALA A 181 -0.19 20.67 16.75
C ALA A 181 -0.22 21.77 17.82
N TRP A 182 -1.40 22.32 18.12
CA TRP A 182 -1.55 23.33 19.16
C TRP A 182 -1.29 22.77 20.57
N ALA A 183 -1.74 21.54 20.86
CA ALA A 183 -1.46 20.86 22.13
C ALA A 183 0.05 20.56 22.31
N ALA A 184 0.72 20.08 21.25
CA ALA A 184 2.16 19.81 21.26
C ALA A 184 2.97 21.11 21.45
N ALA A 185 2.61 22.19 20.76
CA ALA A 185 3.24 23.49 20.95
C ALA A 185 3.10 24.00 22.39
N ARG A 186 1.91 23.80 23.00
CA ARG A 186 1.66 24.21 24.39
C ARG A 186 2.46 23.36 25.40
N ALA A 187 2.57 22.06 25.17
CA ALA A 187 3.38 21.17 26.00
C ALA A 187 4.88 21.50 25.91
N ALA A 188 5.38 21.80 24.70
CA ALA A 188 6.76 22.24 24.49
C ALA A 188 7.04 23.59 25.17
N ALA A 189 6.10 24.53 25.10
CA ALA A 189 6.21 25.81 25.80
C ALA A 189 6.26 25.64 27.33
N TRP A 190 5.37 24.82 27.90
CA TRP A 190 5.37 24.53 29.33
C TRP A 190 6.65 23.81 29.78
N ALA A 191 7.15 22.85 29.00
CA ALA A 191 8.43 22.18 29.27
C ALA A 191 9.62 23.16 29.23
N ALA A 192 9.64 24.11 28.29
CA ALA A 192 10.68 25.13 28.20
C ALA A 192 10.62 26.12 29.38
N GLU A 193 9.42 26.54 29.78
CA GLU A 193 9.19 27.39 30.96
C GLU A 193 9.65 26.69 32.24
N THR A 194 9.25 25.43 32.42
CA THR A 194 9.65 24.62 33.58
C THR A 194 11.16 24.38 33.60
N ALA A 195 11.80 24.17 32.44
CA ALA A 195 13.25 24.05 32.33
C ALA A 195 13.96 25.37 32.68
N ALA A 196 13.40 26.52 32.31
CA ALA A 196 13.93 27.82 32.65
C ALA A 196 13.77 28.14 34.16
N GLU A 197 12.61 27.85 34.75
CA GLU A 197 12.36 27.99 36.19
C GLU A 197 13.28 27.09 37.01
N THR A 198 13.38 25.81 36.65
CA THR A 198 14.28 24.87 37.33
C THR A 198 15.75 25.25 37.15
N ALA A 199 16.15 25.78 36.00
CA ALA A 199 17.49 26.34 35.81
C ALA A 199 17.73 27.61 36.65
N ALA A 200 16.74 28.48 36.80
CA ALA A 200 16.83 29.68 37.63
C ALA A 200 16.88 29.35 39.12
N GLU A 201 16.06 28.42 39.60
CA GLU A 201 16.11 27.90 40.97
C GLU A 201 17.43 27.16 41.25
N ALA A 202 17.89 26.35 40.29
CA ALA A 202 19.19 25.70 40.37
C ALA A 202 20.32 26.73 40.37
N ALA A 203 20.22 27.83 39.63
CA ALA A 203 21.20 28.92 39.65
C ALA A 203 21.19 29.69 40.98
N ALA A 204 20.03 29.92 41.59
CA ALA A 204 19.91 30.55 42.91
C ALA A 204 20.52 29.66 44.01
N ARG A 205 20.23 28.35 43.98
CA ARG A 205 20.83 27.36 44.89
C ARG A 205 22.31 27.11 44.60
N ALA A 206 22.72 27.20 43.34
CA ALA A 206 24.12 27.13 42.94
C ALA A 206 24.88 28.40 43.33
N ALA A 207 24.25 29.57 43.46
CA ALA A 207 24.90 30.75 44.04
C ALA A 207 25.16 30.56 45.55
N GLU A 208 24.23 29.91 46.26
CA GLU A 208 24.43 29.48 47.65
C GLU A 208 25.47 28.34 47.78
N ALA A 209 25.50 27.40 46.83
CA ALA A 209 26.39 26.24 46.85
C ALA A 209 27.76 26.47 46.18
N ALA A 210 27.94 27.43 45.27
CA ALA A 210 29.24 27.83 44.69
C ALA A 210 30.10 28.60 45.71
N ALA A 211 29.47 29.12 46.76
CA ALA A 211 30.18 29.48 47.99
C ALA A 211 30.80 28.26 48.71
N TRP A 212 30.47 27.02 48.30
CA TRP A 212 30.93 25.76 48.88
C TRP A 212 31.61 24.78 47.88
N ALA A 213 31.29 24.78 46.58
CA ALA A 213 31.68 23.72 45.64
C ALA A 213 32.23 24.26 44.30
N ALA A 214 33.45 24.80 44.32
CA ALA A 214 34.19 25.19 43.12
C ALA A 214 34.90 24.01 42.40
N GLU A 215 34.52 22.75 42.63
CA GLU A 215 35.37 21.59 42.33
C GLU A 215 34.82 20.55 41.31
N THR A 216 33.53 20.51 40.95
CA THR A 216 32.96 19.33 40.24
C THR A 216 31.89 19.65 39.17
N ALA A 217 32.18 20.51 38.19
CA ALA A 217 31.17 20.99 37.22
C ALA A 217 31.26 20.43 35.77
N ALA A 218 32.19 19.52 35.45
CA ALA A 218 32.38 19.03 34.07
C ALA A 218 31.70 17.69 33.75
N GLU A 219 31.32 16.89 34.75
CA GLU A 219 30.84 15.49 34.53
C GLU A 219 29.36 15.38 34.09
N THR A 220 28.48 16.30 34.50
CA THR A 220 27.03 16.18 34.29
C THR A 220 26.52 16.59 32.90
N ALA A 221 27.26 17.43 32.16
CA ALA A 221 26.90 17.84 30.80
C ALA A 221 27.11 16.71 29.78
N ALA A 222 28.16 15.90 29.96
CA ALA A 222 28.46 14.76 29.11
C ALA A 222 27.42 13.63 29.29
N GLU A 223 26.99 13.36 30.53
CA GLU A 223 25.94 12.36 30.81
C GLU A 223 24.58 12.76 30.23
N THR A 224 24.22 14.05 30.28
CA THR A 224 22.95 14.54 29.72
C THR A 224 22.96 14.48 28.19
N ALA A 225 24.09 14.82 27.55
CA ALA A 225 24.26 14.69 26.10
C ALA A 225 24.25 13.22 25.64
N ALA A 226 24.86 12.32 26.41
CA ALA A 226 24.86 10.88 26.14
C ALA A 226 23.44 10.29 26.20
N ARG A 227 22.64 10.66 27.22
CA ARG A 227 21.24 10.24 27.32
C ARG A 227 20.35 10.77 26.20
N ALA A 228 20.59 12.01 25.74
CA ALA A 228 19.87 12.56 24.59
C ALA A 228 20.20 11.81 23.28
N ALA A 229 21.47 11.45 23.08
CA ALA A 229 21.89 10.66 21.93
C ALA A 229 21.31 9.23 21.94
N GLU A 230 21.26 8.60 23.11
CA GLU A 230 20.65 7.28 23.30
C GLU A 230 19.13 7.31 23.00
N ALA A 231 18.42 8.33 23.51
CA ALA A 231 17.00 8.51 23.22
C ALA A 231 16.72 8.74 21.72
N ALA A 232 17.58 9.52 21.04
CA ALA A 232 17.47 9.74 19.59
C ALA A 232 17.71 8.46 18.78
N ALA A 233 18.69 7.64 19.19
CA ALA A 233 18.96 6.34 18.56
C ALA A 233 17.80 5.37 18.75
N TRP A 234 17.19 5.33 19.95
CA TRP A 234 16.01 4.52 20.21
C TRP A 234 14.80 4.96 19.39
N ALA A 235 14.55 6.27 19.30
CA ALA A 235 13.47 6.81 18.46
C ALA A 235 13.66 6.49 16.97
N ALA A 236 14.89 6.56 16.46
CA ALA A 236 15.21 6.18 15.08
C ALA A 236 15.02 4.68 14.84
N ALA A 237 15.44 3.83 15.78
CA ALA A 237 15.24 2.38 15.71
C ALA A 237 13.74 2.03 15.72
N TRP A 238 12.96 2.63 16.61
CA TRP A 238 11.51 2.44 16.68
C TRP A 238 10.80 2.91 15.41
N ALA A 239 11.18 4.06 14.85
CA ALA A 239 10.64 4.55 13.59
C ALA A 239 10.95 3.60 12.42
N ALA A 240 12.16 3.05 12.36
CA ALA A 240 12.55 2.06 11.35
C ALA A 240 11.75 0.75 11.49
N GLU A 241 11.58 0.26 12.71
CA GLU A 241 10.78 -0.94 13.01
C GLU A 241 9.30 -0.72 12.64
N THR A 242 8.74 0.43 13.00
CA THR A 242 7.36 0.80 12.69
C THR A 242 7.13 0.92 11.19
N ALA A 243 8.07 1.54 10.46
CA ALA A 243 8.02 1.63 9.01
C ALA A 243 8.13 0.24 8.34
N ALA A 244 8.98 -0.65 8.86
CA ALA A 244 9.10 -2.01 8.36
C ALA A 244 7.83 -2.84 8.62
N ALA A 245 7.22 -2.69 9.79
CA ALA A 245 5.94 -3.33 10.12
C ALA A 245 4.81 -2.86 9.19
N TRP A 246 4.72 -1.54 8.96
CA TRP A 246 3.73 -0.97 8.04
C TRP A 246 3.93 -1.43 6.58
N ALA A 247 5.19 -1.50 6.13
CA ALA A 247 5.52 -2.04 4.81
C ALA A 247 5.13 -3.52 4.68
N ALA A 248 5.36 -4.34 5.71
CA ALA A 248 4.97 -5.74 5.73
C ALA A 248 3.44 -5.93 5.72
N GLU A 249 2.70 -5.12 6.50
CA GLU A 249 1.24 -5.12 6.50
C GLU A 249 0.67 -4.71 5.14
N THR A 250 1.23 -3.66 4.53
CA THR A 250 0.85 -3.19 3.19
C THR A 250 1.08 -4.27 2.15
N ALA A 251 2.24 -4.95 2.19
CA ALA A 251 2.56 -6.03 1.28
C ALA A 251 1.63 -7.25 1.44
N ALA A 252 1.21 -7.55 2.68
CA ALA A 252 0.22 -8.58 2.96
C ALA A 252 -1.17 -8.22 2.39
N ALA A 253 -1.60 -6.95 2.53
CA ALA A 253 -2.85 -6.47 1.96
C ALA A 253 -2.87 -6.59 0.42
N TRP A 254 -1.76 -6.23 -0.26
CA TRP A 254 -1.63 -6.44 -1.71
C TRP A 254 -1.69 -7.91 -2.12
N LYS A 255 -1.14 -8.81 -1.30
CA LYS A 255 -1.27 -10.25 -1.53
C LYS A 255 -2.73 -10.71 -1.43
N GLU A 256 -3.48 -10.24 -0.43
CA GLU A 256 -4.92 -10.53 -0.32
C GLU A 256 -5.73 -9.99 -1.52
N ILE A 257 -5.36 -8.81 -2.03
CA ILE A 257 -5.93 -8.25 -3.26
C ILE A 257 -5.69 -9.19 -4.45
N ALA A 258 -4.46 -9.70 -4.61
CA ALA A 258 -4.13 -10.66 -5.65
C ALA A 258 -4.93 -11.96 -5.53
N VAL A 259 -5.02 -12.53 -4.32
CA VAL A 259 -5.82 -13.73 -4.03
C VAL A 259 -7.30 -13.50 -4.37
N THR A 260 -7.84 -12.34 -4.03
CA THR A 260 -9.22 -11.96 -4.34
C THR A 260 -9.46 -11.90 -5.84
N LEU A 261 -8.57 -11.24 -6.59
CA LEU A 261 -8.65 -11.19 -8.05
C LEU A 261 -8.66 -12.61 -8.65
N PHE A 262 -7.73 -13.46 -8.19
CA PHE A 262 -7.63 -14.83 -8.67
C PHE A 262 -8.84 -15.68 -8.32
N ALA A 263 -9.40 -15.56 -7.11
CA ALA A 263 -10.61 -16.27 -6.71
C ALA A 263 -11.83 -15.87 -7.56
N LEU A 264 -11.97 -14.57 -7.89
CA LEU A 264 -13.03 -14.09 -8.77
C LEU A 264 -12.87 -14.60 -10.20
N ILE A 265 -11.64 -14.67 -10.71
CA ILE A 265 -11.34 -15.26 -12.02
C ILE A 265 -11.69 -16.76 -12.00
N ASP A 266 -11.27 -17.49 -10.98
CA ASP A 266 -11.49 -18.93 -10.87
C ASP A 266 -12.98 -19.28 -10.78
N ALA A 267 -13.79 -18.42 -10.16
CA ALA A 267 -15.24 -18.58 -10.10
C ALA A 267 -15.94 -18.46 -11.46
N GLU A 268 -15.33 -17.78 -12.43
CA GLU A 268 -15.85 -17.61 -13.80
C GLU A 268 -15.21 -18.59 -14.79
N LEU A 269 -14.11 -19.26 -14.42
CA LEU A 269 -13.52 -20.30 -15.25
C LEU A 269 -14.38 -21.58 -15.15
N PRO A 270 -14.59 -22.30 -16.27
CA PRO A 270 -15.28 -23.58 -16.22
C PRO A 270 -14.54 -24.55 -15.31
N ALA A 271 -15.28 -25.29 -14.49
CA ALA A 271 -14.72 -26.36 -13.67
C ALA A 271 -13.93 -27.32 -14.57
N GLU A 272 -12.71 -27.68 -14.15
CA GLU A 272 -11.98 -28.73 -14.84
C GLU A 272 -12.82 -30.01 -14.74
N ASN A 273 -13.30 -30.52 -15.87
CA ASN A 273 -13.84 -31.88 -15.92
C ASN A 273 -12.69 -32.81 -15.49
N VAL A 274 -12.79 -33.38 -14.29
CA VAL A 274 -11.80 -34.31 -13.74
C VAL A 274 -11.88 -35.69 -14.41
N ASP A 275 -12.80 -35.89 -15.36
CA ASP A 275 -12.94 -37.12 -16.13
C ASP A 275 -12.78 -36.86 -17.64
N ALA A 276 -11.56 -37.05 -18.16
CA ALA A 276 -11.27 -37.33 -19.56
C ALA A 276 -9.95 -38.10 -19.70
#